data_AF-A0A946KZV5-F1
#
_entry.id   AF-A0A946KZV5-F1
#
_cell.length_a   1.000
_cell.length_b   1.000
_cell.length_c   1.000
_cell.angle_alpha   90.00
_cell.angle_beta   90.00
_cell.angle_gamma   90.00
#
_symmetry.space_group_name_H-M   'P 1'
#
loop_
_entity.id
_entity.type
_entity.pdbx_description
1 polymer ?
#
loop_
_entity_poly.entity_id
_entity_poly.type
_entity_poly.pdbx_seq_one_letter_code
_entity_poly.pdbx_strand_id
1 'polypeptide(L)'
;MKKTTGLLLAAMTLATQGVQAENTDLICSMDEINTKTNEVTQTTDVKVSVPDQSSRNVRALTYYNSDRIVEQWEITPTHSNYRYRKMVGGDIIKTETSSIEAATGRVLGSMHYDPSPYLRIRGHKEKESTFSGQCYLAPVTAAPAAAQ
;
A
#
# COMPACT_ATOMS: atom_id res chain seq x y z
N MET A 1 -6.66 -62.84 30.19
CA MET A 1 -7.27 -61.88 29.24
C MET A 1 -7.24 -60.50 29.88
N LYS A 2 -6.49 -59.57 29.26
CA LYS A 2 -6.24 -58.20 29.72
C LYS A 2 -7.45 -57.32 29.37
N LYS A 3 -7.93 -56.46 30.28
CA LYS A 3 -8.77 -55.31 29.94
C LYS A 3 -8.04 -54.04 30.33
N THR A 4 -7.64 -53.33 29.30
CA THR A 4 -6.83 -52.12 29.28
C THR A 4 -7.64 -50.90 29.70
N THR A 5 -6.97 -50.09 30.51
CA THR A 5 -7.24 -48.75 30.98
C THR A 5 -7.67 -47.81 29.84
N GLY A 6 -8.78 -47.09 30.02
CA GLY A 6 -9.23 -46.04 29.12
C GLY A 6 -8.32 -44.81 29.23
N LEU A 7 -7.74 -44.40 28.10
CA LEU A 7 -6.92 -43.20 27.97
C LEU A 7 -7.86 -42.00 27.72
N LEU A 8 -7.87 -41.01 28.63
CA LEU A 8 -8.49 -39.71 28.36
C LEU A 8 -7.65 -38.99 27.28
N LEU A 9 -8.24 -38.72 26.12
CA LEU A 9 -7.69 -37.75 25.17
C LEU A 9 -7.96 -36.34 25.71
N ALA A 10 -6.92 -35.68 26.21
CA ALA A 10 -6.94 -34.24 26.43
C ALA A 10 -6.91 -33.54 25.06
N ALA A 11 -8.00 -32.86 24.72
CA ALA A 11 -8.08 -32.00 23.55
C ALA A 11 -7.15 -30.79 23.75
N MET A 12 -6.02 -30.77 23.04
CA MET A 12 -5.18 -29.58 22.92
C MET A 12 -5.90 -28.58 22.00
N THR A 13 -6.61 -27.63 22.59
CA THR A 13 -7.00 -26.40 21.90
C THR A 13 -5.73 -25.58 21.65
N LEU A 14 -5.12 -25.73 20.47
CA LEU A 14 -4.18 -24.73 19.98
C LEU A 14 -4.97 -23.44 19.77
N ALA A 15 -4.80 -22.50 20.69
CA ALA A 15 -5.16 -21.12 20.45
C ALA A 15 -4.25 -20.59 19.33
N THR A 16 -4.72 -20.67 18.08
CA THR A 16 -4.20 -19.81 17.02
C THR A 16 -4.51 -18.39 17.44
N GLN A 17 -3.53 -17.72 18.06
CA GLN A 17 -3.53 -16.28 18.20
C GLN A 17 -3.50 -15.72 16.78
N GLY A 18 -4.69 -15.44 16.24
CA GLY A 18 -4.83 -14.70 15.01
C GLY A 18 -4.24 -13.33 15.25
N VAL A 19 -3.03 -13.11 14.73
CA VAL A 19 -2.54 -11.76 14.49
C VAL A 19 -3.52 -11.18 13.47
N GLN A 20 -4.51 -10.43 13.94
CA GLN A 20 -5.26 -9.53 13.07
C GLN A 20 -4.29 -8.43 12.66
N ALA A 21 -3.56 -8.68 11.57
CA ALA A 21 -2.72 -7.67 10.94
C ALA A 21 -3.66 -6.72 10.20
N GLU A 22 -4.13 -5.69 10.91
CA GLU A 22 -5.09 -4.70 10.40
C GLU A 22 -4.53 -3.80 9.29
N ASN A 23 -3.24 -3.89 8.96
CA ASN A 23 -2.55 -3.42 7.75
C ASN A 23 -1.07 -3.83 7.91
N THR A 24 -0.34 -4.08 6.81
CA THR A 24 1.12 -4.26 6.88
C THR A 24 1.81 -2.93 6.62
N ASP A 25 2.50 -2.41 7.63
CA ASP A 25 3.30 -1.21 7.50
C ASP A 25 4.69 -1.54 6.95
N LEU A 26 5.00 -0.97 5.79
CA LEU A 26 6.31 -1.01 5.15
C LEU A 26 7.00 0.33 5.33
N ILE A 27 8.32 0.31 5.36
CA ILE A 27 9.17 1.50 5.22
C ILE A 27 9.88 1.36 3.88
N CYS A 28 9.77 2.39 3.03
CA CYS A 28 10.24 2.35 1.66
C CYS A 28 11.18 3.52 1.38
N SER A 29 12.29 3.22 0.70
CA SER A 29 13.17 4.23 0.11
C SER A 29 13.06 4.15 -1.40
N MET A 30 12.80 5.29 -2.06
CA MET A 30 12.45 5.37 -3.47
C MET A 30 13.18 6.52 -4.16
N ASP A 31 13.61 6.27 -5.38
CA ASP A 31 14.05 7.30 -6.32
C ASP A 31 12.94 7.51 -7.35
N GLU A 32 12.52 8.77 -7.52
CA GLU A 32 11.59 9.19 -8.55
C GLU A 32 12.34 9.99 -9.63
N ILE A 33 12.17 9.60 -10.88
CA ILE A 33 12.75 10.27 -12.04
C ILE A 33 11.64 10.95 -12.81
N ASN A 34 11.68 12.27 -12.90
CA ASN A 34 10.82 13.03 -13.80
C ASN A 34 11.30 12.82 -15.25
N THR A 35 10.54 12.09 -16.05
CA THR A 35 10.94 11.70 -17.41
C THR A 35 10.94 12.87 -18.39
N LYS A 36 10.30 13.99 -18.06
CA LYS A 36 10.30 15.21 -18.89
C LYS A 36 11.51 16.09 -18.62
N THR A 37 12.05 16.10 -17.40
CA THR A 37 13.18 16.97 -17.01
C THR A 37 14.47 16.22 -16.67
N ASN A 38 14.42 14.90 -16.56
CA ASN A 38 15.49 14.03 -16.03
C ASN A 38 15.91 14.38 -14.60
N GLU A 39 15.07 15.09 -13.86
CA GLU A 39 15.31 15.39 -12.46
C GLU A 39 15.05 14.15 -11.60
N VAL A 40 15.95 13.87 -10.67
CA VAL A 40 15.85 12.74 -9.73
C VAL A 40 15.53 13.29 -8.34
N THR A 41 14.44 12.80 -7.75
CA THR A 41 14.05 13.08 -6.38
C THR A 41 14.18 11.80 -5.56
N GLN A 42 15.02 11.83 -4.54
CA GLN A 42 15.15 10.72 -3.60
C GLN A 42 14.26 10.95 -2.38
N THR A 43 13.50 9.94 -2.00
CA THR A 43 12.70 9.94 -0.77
C THR A 43 13.04 8.70 0.05
N THR A 44 13.53 8.90 1.27
CA THR A 44 13.93 7.82 2.18
C THR A 44 12.91 7.64 3.30
N ASP A 45 12.78 6.40 3.78
CA ASP A 45 12.00 6.04 4.98
C ASP A 45 10.53 6.45 4.95
N VAL A 46 9.86 6.34 3.80
CA VAL A 46 8.41 6.59 3.69
C VAL A 46 7.64 5.40 4.22
N LYS A 47 6.77 5.64 5.20
CA LYS A 47 5.85 4.62 5.70
C LYS A 47 4.70 4.39 4.70
N VAL A 48 4.53 3.15 4.25
CA VAL A 48 3.48 2.71 3.34
C VAL A 48 2.64 1.63 4.02
N SER A 49 1.37 1.90 4.25
CA SER A 49 0.43 0.90 4.78
C SER A 49 -0.22 0.12 3.63
N VAL A 50 0.11 -1.16 3.54
CA VAL A 50 -0.48 -2.10 2.58
C VAL A 50 -1.69 -2.79 3.24
N PRO A 51 -2.91 -2.66 2.68
CA PRO A 51 -4.08 -3.26 3.28
C PRO A 51 -4.09 -4.78 3.19
N ASP A 52 -4.79 -5.41 4.14
CA ASP A 52 -5.02 -6.84 4.14
C ASP A 52 -5.88 -7.29 2.92
N GLN A 53 -6.02 -8.60 2.73
CA GLN A 53 -6.84 -9.11 1.63
C GLN A 53 -8.34 -8.81 1.78
N SER A 54 -8.81 -8.73 3.03
CA SER A 54 -10.22 -8.61 3.40
C SER A 54 -10.79 -7.21 3.23
N SER A 55 -9.97 -6.16 3.37
CA SER A 55 -10.35 -4.75 3.31
C SER A 55 -10.27 -4.15 1.90
N ARG A 56 -10.00 -4.99 0.89
CA ARG A 56 -9.86 -4.61 -0.52
C ARG A 56 -11.17 -4.11 -1.11
N ASN A 57 -11.29 -2.80 -1.26
CA ASN A 57 -12.33 -2.21 -2.09
C ASN A 57 -11.74 -1.10 -2.95
N VAL A 58 -12.32 -0.91 -4.14
CA VAL A 58 -12.14 0.32 -4.89
C VAL A 58 -12.71 1.45 -4.03
N ARG A 59 -11.85 2.27 -3.44
CA ARG A 59 -12.29 3.41 -2.62
C ARG A 59 -12.45 4.60 -3.55
N ALA A 60 -13.70 4.92 -3.87
CA ALA A 60 -14.04 6.17 -4.53
C ALA A 60 -14.28 7.23 -3.45
N LEU A 61 -13.32 8.12 -3.25
CA LEU A 61 -13.48 9.27 -2.39
C LEU A 61 -13.94 10.45 -3.25
N THR A 62 -15.16 10.91 -3.04
CA THR A 62 -15.67 12.13 -3.67
C THR A 62 -15.32 13.32 -2.79
N TYR A 63 -14.72 14.34 -3.37
CA TYR A 63 -14.50 15.64 -2.76
C TYR A 63 -15.41 16.67 -3.44
N TYR A 64 -15.62 17.81 -2.80
CA TYR A 64 -16.50 18.90 -3.27
C TYR A 64 -16.39 19.14 -4.80
N ASN A 65 -17.52 19.47 -5.45
CA ASN A 65 -17.58 19.87 -6.86
C ASN A 65 -17.03 18.86 -7.88
N SER A 66 -17.53 17.61 -7.87
CA SER A 66 -17.23 16.55 -8.86
C SER A 66 -15.80 15.98 -8.85
N ASP A 67 -14.96 16.41 -7.92
CA ASP A 67 -13.64 15.81 -7.71
C ASP A 67 -13.80 14.38 -7.19
N ARG A 68 -13.12 13.44 -7.84
CA ARG A 68 -13.19 12.02 -7.49
C ARG A 68 -11.80 11.41 -7.45
N ILE A 69 -11.46 10.83 -6.32
CA ILE A 69 -10.27 10.00 -6.15
C ILE A 69 -10.71 8.54 -6.18
N VAL A 70 -9.96 7.71 -6.88
CA VAL A 70 -10.15 6.26 -6.92
C VAL A 70 -8.85 5.59 -6.51
N GLU A 71 -8.88 4.86 -5.42
CA GLU A 71 -7.78 4.03 -4.92
C GLU A 71 -8.15 2.55 -5.05
N GLN A 72 -7.20 1.75 -5.52
CA GLN A 72 -7.37 0.32 -5.69
C GLN A 72 -6.09 -0.43 -5.32
N TRP A 73 -6.27 -1.48 -4.52
CA TRP A 73 -5.22 -2.43 -4.18
C TRP A 73 -5.54 -3.81 -4.76
N GLU A 74 -4.53 -4.46 -5.31
CA GLU A 74 -4.57 -5.84 -5.78
C GLU A 74 -3.32 -6.56 -5.28
N ILE A 75 -3.49 -7.46 -4.30
CA ILE A 75 -2.38 -8.29 -3.82
C ILE A 75 -2.52 -9.69 -4.39
N THR A 76 -1.46 -10.16 -5.02
CA THR A 76 -1.23 -11.54 -5.44
C THR A 76 -0.20 -12.18 -4.51
N PRO A 77 0.02 -13.49 -4.57
CA PRO A 77 1.07 -14.13 -3.76
C PRO A 77 2.47 -13.54 -3.99
N THR A 78 2.71 -12.92 -5.14
CA THR A 78 4.03 -12.40 -5.53
C THR A 78 4.13 -10.89 -5.46
N HIS A 79 3.02 -10.14 -5.53
CA HIS A 79 3.04 -8.70 -5.64
C HIS A 79 1.91 -8.02 -4.86
N SER A 80 2.17 -6.83 -4.33
CA SER A 80 1.17 -5.88 -3.88
C SER A 80 1.08 -4.72 -4.88
N ASN A 81 -0.01 -4.65 -5.65
CA ASN A 81 -0.19 -3.63 -6.68
C ASN A 81 -1.14 -2.53 -6.18
N TYR A 82 -0.77 -1.29 -6.46
CA TYR A 82 -1.55 -0.11 -6.14
C TYR A 82 -1.88 0.68 -7.40
N ARG A 83 -3.11 1.19 -7.48
CA ARG A 83 -3.56 2.08 -8.53
C ARG A 83 -4.31 3.25 -7.92
N TYR A 84 -3.92 4.45 -8.32
CA TYR A 84 -4.54 5.70 -7.90
C TYR A 84 -4.96 6.51 -9.12
N ARG A 85 -6.15 7.08 -9.09
CA ARG A 85 -6.65 8.02 -10.10
C ARG A 85 -7.30 9.21 -9.43
N LYS A 86 -6.93 10.42 -9.84
CA LYS A 86 -7.61 11.66 -9.44
C LYS A 86 -8.32 12.27 -10.64
N MET A 87 -9.61 12.55 -10.49
CA MET A 87 -10.44 13.25 -11.44
C MET A 87 -10.86 14.61 -10.87
N VAL A 88 -10.86 15.63 -11.71
CA VAL A 88 -11.32 17.00 -11.39
C VAL A 88 -12.21 17.47 -12.52
N GLY A 89 -13.46 17.82 -12.23
CA GLY A 89 -14.41 18.24 -13.27
C GLY A 89 -14.78 17.15 -14.30
N GLY A 90 -14.55 15.87 -13.98
CA GLY A 90 -14.75 14.73 -14.89
C GLY A 90 -13.50 14.26 -15.63
N ASP A 91 -12.43 15.08 -15.69
CA ASP A 91 -11.18 14.72 -16.36
C ASP A 91 -10.20 14.05 -15.39
N ILE A 92 -9.53 12.98 -15.83
CA ILE A 92 -8.47 12.32 -15.05
C ILE A 92 -7.21 13.20 -15.13
N ILE A 93 -6.82 13.80 -14.01
CA ILE A 93 -5.65 14.67 -13.93
C ILE A 93 -4.42 13.99 -13.33
N LYS A 94 -4.60 12.88 -12.61
CA LYS A 94 -3.49 12.09 -12.06
C LYS A 94 -3.79 10.61 -12.20
N THR A 95 -2.81 9.86 -12.68
CA THR A 95 -2.77 8.40 -12.57
C THR A 95 -1.45 8.00 -11.95
N GLU A 96 -1.50 7.00 -11.09
CA GLU A 96 -0.32 6.41 -10.47
C GLU A 96 -0.53 4.91 -10.35
N THR A 97 0.51 4.16 -10.70
CA THR A 97 0.52 2.70 -10.59
C THR A 97 1.84 2.27 -9.99
N SER A 98 1.79 1.37 -9.01
CA SER A 98 2.97 0.79 -8.41
C SER A 98 2.78 -0.67 -8.06
N SER A 99 3.89 -1.38 -7.93
CA SER A 99 3.94 -2.79 -7.56
C SER A 99 5.10 -3.01 -6.60
N ILE A 100 4.82 -3.73 -5.51
CA ILE A 100 5.81 -4.15 -4.51
C ILE A 100 5.94 -5.67 -4.61
N GLU A 101 7.13 -6.16 -4.93
CA GLU A 101 7.41 -7.59 -4.98
C GLU A 101 7.53 -8.15 -3.56
N ALA A 102 6.75 -9.18 -3.23
CA ALA A 102 6.66 -9.72 -1.87
C ALA A 102 7.97 -10.38 -1.40
N ALA A 103 8.70 -11.03 -2.31
CA ALA A 103 9.91 -11.77 -1.97
C ALA A 103 11.11 -10.86 -1.73
N THR A 104 11.22 -9.80 -2.52
CA THR A 104 12.39 -8.91 -2.51
C THR A 104 12.12 -7.60 -1.82
N GLY A 105 10.87 -7.17 -1.71
CA GLY A 105 10.47 -5.81 -1.30
C GLY A 105 10.73 -4.74 -2.36
N ARG A 106 11.15 -5.13 -3.57
CA ARG A 106 11.44 -4.19 -4.65
C ARG A 106 10.17 -3.49 -5.10
N VAL A 107 10.25 -2.17 -5.26
CA VAL A 107 9.14 -1.32 -5.73
C VAL A 107 9.45 -0.82 -7.12
N LEU A 108 8.45 -0.85 -7.99
CA LEU A 108 8.45 -0.16 -9.27
C LEU A 108 7.11 0.54 -9.48
N GLY A 109 7.13 1.71 -10.10
CA GLY A 109 5.91 2.41 -10.44
C GLY A 109 6.09 3.58 -11.39
N SER A 110 4.97 4.20 -11.72
CA SER A 110 4.90 5.37 -12.56
C SER A 110 3.75 6.28 -12.14
N MET A 111 3.92 7.57 -12.45
CA MET A 111 2.94 8.60 -12.22
C MET A 111 2.83 9.48 -13.46
N HIS A 112 1.60 9.74 -13.89
CA HIS A 112 1.30 10.75 -14.88
C HIS A 112 0.35 11.78 -14.29
N TYR A 113 0.72 13.05 -14.40
CA TYR A 113 -0.05 14.19 -13.95
C TYR A 113 -0.24 15.18 -15.10
N ASP A 114 -1.49 15.36 -15.50
CA ASP A 114 -1.94 16.34 -16.48
C ASP A 114 -2.94 17.30 -15.79
N PRO A 115 -2.51 18.51 -15.40
CA PRO A 115 -3.39 19.44 -14.73
C PRO A 115 -4.50 19.95 -15.65
N SER A 116 -5.72 20.01 -15.13
CA SER A 116 -6.85 20.66 -15.82
C SER A 116 -6.53 22.13 -16.15
N PRO A 117 -7.23 22.78 -17.10
CA PRO A 117 -6.99 24.17 -17.47
C PRO A 117 -6.99 25.13 -16.27
N TYR A 118 -7.88 24.90 -15.31
CA TYR A 118 -7.96 25.68 -14.08
C TYR A 118 -6.68 25.56 -13.22
N LEU A 119 -6.10 24.37 -13.11
CA LEU A 119 -4.86 24.14 -12.36
C LEU A 119 -3.64 24.69 -13.11
N ARG A 120 -3.64 24.64 -14.45
CA ARG A 120 -2.58 25.25 -15.27
C ARG A 120 -2.46 26.75 -15.07
N ILE A 121 -3.59 27.46 -15.03
CA ILE A 121 -3.63 28.92 -14.76
C ILE A 121 -3.04 29.24 -13.37
N ARG A 122 -3.15 28.32 -12.41
CA ARG A 122 -2.56 28.42 -11.07
C ARG A 122 -1.08 27.97 -11.01
N GLY A 123 -0.46 27.72 -12.15
CA GLY A 123 0.97 27.40 -12.25
C GLY A 123 1.33 25.92 -12.12
N HIS A 124 0.34 25.02 -12.01
CA HIS A 124 0.63 23.59 -12.04
C HIS A 124 1.09 23.16 -13.44
N LYS A 125 2.17 22.37 -13.49
CA LYS A 125 2.75 21.86 -14.72
C LYS A 125 2.48 20.37 -14.87
N GLU A 126 2.47 19.90 -16.10
CA GLU A 126 2.48 18.46 -16.37
C GLU A 126 3.72 17.82 -15.73
N LYS A 127 3.54 16.61 -15.22
CA LYS A 127 4.62 15.82 -14.64
C LYS A 127 4.44 14.37 -15.05
N GLU A 128 5.51 13.74 -15.48
CA GLU A 128 5.55 12.32 -15.78
C GLU A 128 6.78 11.76 -15.10
N SER A 129 6.58 10.69 -14.33
CA SER A 129 7.64 10.11 -13.53
C SER A 129 7.59 8.60 -13.54
N THR A 130 8.76 7.99 -13.45
CA THR A 130 8.92 6.60 -13.00
C THR A 130 9.57 6.60 -11.63
N PHE A 131 9.31 5.60 -10.82
CA PHE A 131 9.99 5.44 -9.54
C PHE A 131 10.34 3.99 -9.28
N SER A 132 11.46 3.79 -8.61
CA SER A 132 11.96 2.51 -8.19
C SER A 132 12.52 2.60 -6.78
N GLY A 133 12.53 1.48 -6.07
CA GLY A 133 12.98 1.51 -4.69
C GLY A 133 12.92 0.16 -4.00
N GLN A 134 13.03 0.23 -2.69
CA GLN A 134 13.10 -0.92 -1.81
C GLN A 134 12.26 -0.66 -0.56
N CYS A 135 11.36 -1.59 -0.25
CA CYS A 135 10.59 -1.61 0.99
C CYS A 135 11.10 -2.71 1.93
N TYR A 136 10.91 -2.48 3.22
CA TYR A 136 11.16 -3.41 4.31
C TYR A 136 10.00 -3.34 5.32
N LEU A 137 9.79 -4.42 6.06
CA LEU A 137 8.80 -4.43 7.14
C LEU A 137 9.20 -3.42 8.20
N ALA A 138 8.25 -2.60 8.64
CA ALA A 138 8.48 -1.73 9.78
C ALA A 138 8.76 -2.59 11.03
N PRO A 139 9.75 -2.25 11.87
CA PRO A 139 9.96 -2.95 13.12
C PRO A 139 8.70 -2.85 13.99
N VAL A 140 8.23 -3.98 14.50
CA VAL A 140 7.12 -4.01 15.47
C VAL A 140 7.62 -3.37 16.75
N THR A 141 7.29 -2.11 16.98
CA THR A 141 7.48 -1.49 18.29
C THR A 141 6.50 -2.15 19.26
N ALA A 142 7.00 -3.11 20.04
CA ALA A 142 6.24 -3.70 21.13
C ALA A 142 5.74 -2.56 22.04
N ALA A 143 4.43 -2.40 22.15
CA ALA A 143 3.85 -1.46 23.09
C ALA A 143 4.36 -1.81 24.50
N PRO A 144 4.77 -0.83 25.32
CA PRO A 144 5.18 -1.12 26.69
C PRO A 144 4.02 -1.82 27.39
N ALA A 145 4.28 -3.01 27.92
CA ALA A 145 3.32 -3.74 28.74
C ALA A 145 2.86 -2.79 29.85
N ALA A 146 1.57 -2.46 29.87
CA ALA A 146 0.98 -1.73 30.97
C ALA A 146 1.27 -2.52 32.25
N ALA A 147 2.09 -1.95 33.13
CA ALA A 147 2.35 -2.51 34.44
C ALA A 147 1.01 -2.60 35.18
N GLN A 148 0.69 -3.81 35.64
CA GLN A 148 -0.47 -4.10 36.49
C GLN A 148 -0.32 -3.45 37.87
#